data_AF-A0A8C0RVN4-F1
#
_entry.id   AF-A0A8C0RVN4-F1
#
_cell.length_a   1.000
_cell.length_b   1.000
_cell.length_c   1.000
_cell.angle_alpha   90.00
_cell.angle_beta   90.00
_cell.angle_gamma   90.00
#
_symmetry.space_group_name_H-M   'P 1'
#
loop_
_entity.id
_entity.type
_entity.pdbx_description
1 polymer ?
#
loop_
_entity_poly.entity_id
_entity_poly.type
_entity_poly.pdbx_seq_one_letter_code
_entity_poly.pdbx_strand_id
1 'polypeptide(L)'
;MEPRPEMAGNLLKTSSLSVRTKLLHQTGLSLYNTSHGFHEEDLKKKLQQFPGGSVDLQKEDSGIGILTLNNPSKMNAFSGVMMLQLLEKVIELENWTEGKGLIVRGAKNTFSSGSDLNAVKALATPEDGMALCMFMQNTLTRLMRLPLISVALIQGRALGGGAEVTTACDFRLMTADGEIRFVHREMGIVPSWGGGTRLVELLGARQALKVLSGALPLDAARALSLGMVEEVLRASDEASCLQEARAWLGQFTQGPPQVIRALKRSHSCLSQKKIIFTSSQIACSILSSTAGSFCAAKEIISSTSIDFKINKVSQLCMILSFNEIQWQIFNLKNDKTSRQGYLLSPLLFHTVLELLAEVIRKRYERHTKR
;
A
#
# COMPACT_ATOMS: atom_id res chain seq x y z
N MET A 1 65.20 29.11 8.34
CA MET A 1 64.44 27.86 8.20
C MET A 1 62.97 28.19 8.40
N GLU A 2 62.27 28.49 7.30
CA GLU A 2 60.80 28.45 7.28
C GLU A 2 60.34 26.99 7.10
N PRO A 3 59.13 26.68 7.58
CA PRO A 3 58.22 25.88 6.77
C PRO A 3 56.89 26.61 6.57
N ARG A 4 56.47 26.75 5.31
CA ARG A 4 55.07 27.01 4.94
C ARG A 4 54.17 25.84 5.35
N PRO A 5 52.89 26.11 5.63
CA PRO A 5 51.88 25.37 4.88
C PRO A 5 50.71 26.25 4.41
N GLU A 6 50.57 26.36 3.09
CA GLU A 6 49.25 26.40 2.44
C GLU A 6 48.57 25.03 2.60
N MET A 7 47.25 25.01 2.39
CA MET A 7 46.36 23.83 2.26
C MET A 7 45.57 23.42 3.51
N ALA A 8 44.69 24.31 3.99
CA ALA A 8 43.54 23.93 4.82
C ALA A 8 42.20 24.46 4.25
N GLY A 9 42.12 24.54 2.92
CA GLY A 9 40.93 25.05 2.21
C GLY A 9 40.40 24.06 1.20
N ASN A 10 40.09 22.81 1.58
CA ASN A 10 39.33 21.90 0.69
C ASN A 10 38.59 20.71 1.36
N LEU A 11 38.49 20.63 2.70
CA LEU A 11 37.91 19.47 3.38
C LEU A 11 36.47 19.64 3.90
N LEU A 12 35.79 20.75 3.58
CA LEU A 12 34.41 21.01 4.03
C LEU A 12 33.36 21.02 2.92
N LYS A 13 33.71 20.74 1.66
CA LYS A 13 32.75 20.77 0.53
C LYS A 13 32.32 19.40 -0.02
N THR A 14 32.93 18.30 0.41
CA THR A 14 32.67 16.97 -0.20
C THR A 14 31.77 16.04 0.64
N SER A 15 31.56 16.32 1.94
CA SER A 15 30.75 15.44 2.80
C SER A 15 29.25 15.79 2.83
N SER A 16 28.86 17.04 2.57
CA SER A 16 27.47 17.49 2.67
C SER A 16 26.62 17.16 1.44
N LEU A 17 27.26 17.00 0.26
CA LEU A 17 26.58 16.62 -0.98
C LEU A 17 26.15 15.15 -0.96
N SER A 18 26.98 14.20 -0.49
CA SER A 18 26.64 12.77 -0.55
C SER A 18 25.50 12.36 0.40
N VAL A 19 25.36 13.02 1.56
CA VAL A 19 24.28 12.76 2.51
C VAL A 19 22.96 13.35 2.02
N ARG A 20 22.98 14.56 1.42
CA ARG A 20 21.80 15.15 0.78
C ARG A 20 21.31 14.32 -0.40
N THR A 21 22.22 13.80 -1.24
CA THR A 21 21.86 12.92 -2.36
C THR A 21 21.28 11.59 -1.87
N LYS A 22 21.78 11.03 -0.76
CA LYS A 22 21.23 9.79 -0.16
C LYS A 22 19.84 9.98 0.45
N LEU A 23 19.56 11.11 1.10
CA LEU A 23 18.24 11.40 1.67
C LEU A 23 17.17 11.66 0.58
N LEU A 24 17.56 12.28 -0.54
CA LEU A 24 16.65 12.52 -1.67
C LEU A 24 16.34 11.24 -2.47
N HIS A 25 17.23 10.24 -2.42
CA HIS A 25 17.06 8.96 -3.13
C HIS A 25 16.18 7.93 -2.40
N GLN A 26 15.88 8.12 -1.11
CA GLN A 26 15.09 7.14 -0.34
C GLN A 26 13.62 7.08 -0.76
N THR A 27 13.11 8.08 -1.47
CA THR A 27 11.72 8.11 -1.96
C THR A 27 11.41 7.08 -3.05
N GLY A 28 12.43 6.58 -3.76
CA GLY A 28 12.26 5.68 -4.91
C GLY A 28 12.51 4.20 -4.65
N LEU A 29 12.96 3.82 -3.44
CA LEU A 29 13.27 2.44 -3.09
C LEU A 29 11.98 1.69 -2.72
N SER A 30 11.86 0.45 -3.21
CA SER A 30 10.77 -0.45 -2.81
C SER A 30 10.75 -0.62 -1.29
N LEU A 31 9.55 -0.57 -0.70
CA LEU A 31 9.34 -0.86 0.72
C LEU A 31 9.75 -2.29 1.09
N TYR A 32 9.79 -3.17 0.11
CA TYR A 32 10.15 -4.57 0.27
C TYR A 32 11.43 -4.89 -0.52
N ASN A 33 12.29 -5.70 0.07
CA ASN A 33 13.57 -6.10 -0.53
C ASN A 33 13.82 -7.60 -0.33
N THR A 34 14.97 -8.09 -0.81
CA THR A 34 15.37 -9.49 -0.71
C THR A 34 15.39 -10.03 0.72
N SER A 35 15.57 -9.18 1.73
CA SER A 35 15.48 -9.58 3.15
C SER A 35 14.09 -10.10 3.55
N HIS A 36 13.07 -9.81 2.76
CA HIS A 36 11.69 -10.29 2.93
C HIS A 36 11.37 -11.50 2.03
N GLY A 37 12.36 -12.09 1.35
CA GLY A 37 12.14 -13.11 0.31
C GLY A 37 11.48 -12.55 -0.96
N PHE A 38 11.40 -11.23 -1.08
CA PHE A 38 10.78 -10.56 -2.22
C PHE A 38 11.81 -10.32 -3.32
N HIS A 39 11.69 -11.10 -4.40
CA HIS A 39 12.48 -10.97 -5.61
C HIS A 39 11.67 -10.22 -6.67
N GLU A 40 11.73 -8.89 -6.63
CA GLU A 40 10.91 -8.00 -7.47
C GLU A 40 11.05 -8.32 -8.96
N GLU A 41 12.26 -8.61 -9.42
CA GLU A 41 12.53 -8.90 -10.84
C GLU A 41 11.89 -10.20 -11.34
N ASP A 42 11.80 -11.23 -10.49
CA ASP A 42 11.14 -12.48 -10.87
C ASP A 42 9.62 -12.30 -10.95
N LEU A 43 9.05 -11.52 -10.03
CA LEU A 43 7.64 -11.14 -10.11
C LEU A 43 7.36 -10.32 -11.36
N LYS A 44 8.22 -9.34 -11.70
CA LYS A 44 8.05 -8.53 -12.92
C LYS A 44 8.00 -9.41 -14.18
N LYS A 45 8.90 -10.40 -14.29
CA LYS A 45 8.89 -11.37 -15.40
C LYS A 45 7.59 -12.17 -15.47
N LYS A 46 7.05 -12.60 -14.32
CA LYS A 46 5.74 -13.28 -14.26
C LYS A 46 4.61 -12.35 -14.70
N LEU A 47 4.57 -11.12 -14.19
CA LEU A 47 3.52 -10.15 -14.51
C LEU A 47 3.50 -9.77 -16.01
N GLN A 48 4.66 -9.72 -16.66
CA GLN A 48 4.76 -9.48 -18.11
C GLN A 48 4.05 -10.54 -18.97
N GLN A 49 3.84 -11.75 -18.45
CA GLN A 49 3.16 -12.83 -19.16
C GLN A 49 1.63 -12.64 -19.23
N PHE A 50 1.09 -11.65 -18.51
CA PHE A 50 -0.34 -11.35 -18.47
C PHE A 50 -0.62 -9.99 -19.13
N PRO A 51 -0.67 -9.93 -20.47
CA PRO A 51 -0.99 -8.72 -21.20
C PRO A 51 -2.48 -8.36 -21.10
N GLY A 52 -2.81 -7.15 -21.51
CA GLY A 52 -4.19 -6.67 -21.62
C GLY A 52 -4.34 -5.29 -20.99
N GLY A 53 -4.99 -4.39 -21.72
CA GLY A 53 -5.14 -3.00 -21.30
C GLY A 53 -3.83 -2.21 -21.21
N SER A 54 -3.94 -0.97 -20.74
CA SER A 54 -2.83 -0.07 -20.49
C SER A 54 -3.09 0.86 -19.29
N VAL A 55 -2.01 1.45 -18.76
CA VAL A 55 -2.08 2.59 -17.85
C VAL A 55 -1.47 3.81 -18.56
N ASP A 56 -2.33 4.72 -18.97
CA ASP A 56 -1.96 5.87 -19.80
C ASP A 56 -1.76 7.11 -18.90
N LEU A 57 -0.69 7.88 -19.13
CA LEU A 57 -0.41 9.12 -18.40
C LEU A 57 -0.34 10.30 -19.37
N GLN A 58 -1.18 11.31 -19.16
CA GLN A 58 -1.14 12.58 -19.86
C GLN A 58 -0.76 13.69 -18.88
N LYS A 59 0.24 14.51 -19.21
CA LYS A 59 0.66 15.66 -18.39
C LYS A 59 0.22 16.93 -19.09
N GLU A 60 -0.51 17.78 -18.38
CA GLU A 60 -1.00 19.05 -18.90
C GLU A 60 -0.10 20.22 -18.44
N ASP A 61 -0.08 21.31 -19.22
CA ASP A 61 0.67 22.53 -18.90
C ASP A 61 0.20 23.20 -17.59
N SER A 62 -1.03 22.89 -17.17
CA SER A 62 -1.59 23.27 -15.87
C SER A 62 -0.81 22.69 -14.68
N GLY A 63 0.04 21.69 -14.91
CA GLY A 63 0.71 20.90 -13.88
C GLY A 63 -0.17 19.79 -13.31
N ILE A 64 -1.30 19.47 -13.96
CA ILE A 64 -2.17 18.35 -13.59
C ILE A 64 -1.87 17.16 -14.53
N GLY A 65 -1.62 16.00 -13.94
CA GLY A 65 -1.50 14.74 -14.67
C GLY A 65 -2.83 13.98 -14.68
N ILE A 66 -3.17 13.33 -15.79
CA ILE A 66 -4.33 12.44 -15.91
C ILE A 66 -3.82 11.01 -16.12
N LEU A 67 -4.01 10.16 -15.11
CA LEU A 67 -3.66 8.74 -15.13
C LEU A 67 -4.92 7.93 -15.42
N THR A 68 -4.97 7.27 -16.58
CA THR A 68 -6.13 6.52 -17.04
C THR A 68 -5.87 5.02 -17.00
N LEU A 69 -6.68 4.30 -16.25
CA LEU A 69 -6.75 2.84 -16.26
C LEU A 69 -7.59 2.41 -17.47
N ASN A 70 -6.98 1.74 -18.44
CA ASN A 70 -7.58 1.51 -19.75
C ASN A 70 -7.61 0.02 -20.10
N ASN A 71 -8.65 -0.67 -19.64
CA ASN A 71 -8.99 -2.03 -20.03
C ASN A 71 -10.53 -2.22 -20.04
N PRO A 72 -11.27 -1.45 -20.86
CA PRO A 72 -12.71 -1.34 -20.74
C PRO A 72 -13.44 -2.67 -20.99
N SER A 73 -12.90 -3.55 -21.84
CA SER A 73 -13.45 -4.90 -22.09
C SER A 73 -13.46 -5.79 -20.84
N LYS A 74 -12.65 -5.45 -19.83
CA LYS A 74 -12.60 -6.11 -18.52
C LYS A 74 -12.85 -5.14 -17.37
N MET A 75 -13.68 -4.11 -17.58
CA MET A 75 -14.03 -3.14 -16.52
C MET A 75 -12.79 -2.50 -15.85
N ASN A 76 -11.75 -2.24 -16.64
CA ASN A 76 -10.47 -1.69 -16.19
C ASN A 76 -9.77 -2.55 -15.12
N ALA A 77 -9.95 -3.88 -15.17
CA ALA A 77 -9.21 -4.82 -14.35
C ALA A 77 -7.70 -4.78 -14.68
N PHE A 78 -6.88 -4.78 -13.63
CA PHE A 78 -5.42 -4.80 -13.72
C PHE A 78 -4.93 -6.16 -14.20
N SER A 79 -4.44 -6.20 -15.44
CA SER A 79 -3.55 -7.25 -15.91
C SER A 79 -2.17 -7.12 -15.24
N GLY A 80 -1.31 -8.13 -15.39
CA GLY A 80 0.06 -8.04 -14.88
C GLY A 80 0.84 -6.91 -15.54
N VAL A 81 0.66 -6.69 -16.84
CA VAL A 81 1.27 -5.56 -17.57
C VAL A 81 0.78 -4.21 -17.03
N MET A 82 -0.52 -4.06 -16.76
CA MET A 82 -1.05 -2.83 -16.18
C MET A 82 -0.49 -2.55 -14.77
N MET A 83 -0.27 -3.58 -13.96
CA MET A 83 0.36 -3.41 -12.64
C MET A 83 1.79 -2.88 -12.75
N LEU A 84 2.55 -3.36 -13.73
CA LEU A 84 3.91 -2.88 -14.03
C LEU A 84 3.89 -1.45 -14.55
N GLN A 85 3.00 -1.15 -15.49
CA GLN A 85 2.84 0.20 -16.03
C GLN A 85 2.39 1.20 -14.95
N LEU A 86 1.52 0.79 -14.02
CA LEU A 86 1.15 1.64 -12.89
C LEU A 86 2.38 2.04 -12.06
N LEU A 87 3.24 1.07 -11.72
CA LEU A 87 4.49 1.36 -11.01
C LEU A 87 5.41 2.29 -11.82
N GLU A 88 5.55 2.03 -13.13
CA GLU A 88 6.33 2.88 -14.03
C GLU A 88 5.80 4.34 -14.03
N LYS A 89 4.48 4.54 -14.15
CA LYS A 89 3.88 5.87 -14.14
C LYS A 89 3.98 6.56 -12.79
N VAL A 90 3.90 5.81 -11.69
CA VAL A 90 4.16 6.35 -10.35
C VAL A 90 5.62 6.83 -10.24
N ILE A 91 6.60 6.04 -10.70
CA ILE A 91 8.02 6.46 -10.74
C ILE A 91 8.21 7.70 -11.62
N GLU A 92 7.54 7.76 -12.77
CA GLU A 92 7.57 8.91 -13.67
C GLU A 92 7.04 10.18 -12.98
N LEU A 93 5.95 10.06 -12.22
CA LEU A 93 5.31 11.15 -11.48
C LEU A 93 6.11 11.61 -10.25
N GLU A 94 6.82 10.71 -9.57
CA GLU A 94 7.73 11.07 -8.47
C GLU A 94 8.79 12.08 -8.91
N ASN A 95 9.26 11.92 -10.15
CA ASN A 95 10.31 12.74 -10.76
C ASN A 95 9.75 13.94 -11.56
N TRP A 96 8.43 14.10 -11.67
CA TRP A 96 7.85 15.23 -12.39
C TRP A 96 7.87 16.50 -11.54
N THR A 97 8.84 17.39 -11.77
CA THR A 97 9.08 18.60 -10.96
C THR A 97 7.99 19.66 -11.10
N GLU A 98 7.43 19.79 -12.30
CA GLU A 98 6.38 20.76 -12.61
C GLU A 98 4.98 20.29 -12.17
N GLY A 99 4.86 19.03 -11.77
CA GLY A 99 3.60 18.43 -11.33
C GLY A 99 3.10 19.02 -10.02
N LYS A 100 1.80 19.35 -10.00
CA LYS A 100 1.04 19.88 -8.87
C LYS A 100 -0.07 18.93 -8.43
N GLY A 101 -0.76 18.33 -9.40
CA GLY A 101 -1.94 17.49 -9.16
C GLY A 101 -1.98 16.24 -10.04
N LEU A 102 -2.77 15.26 -9.63
CA LEU A 102 -3.00 14.02 -10.35
C LEU A 102 -4.48 13.63 -10.29
N ILE A 103 -5.10 13.37 -11.44
CA ILE A 103 -6.42 12.75 -11.52
C ILE A 103 -6.20 11.29 -11.94
N VAL A 104 -6.67 10.35 -11.12
CA VAL A 104 -6.70 8.91 -11.46
C VAL A 104 -8.12 8.56 -11.88
N ARG A 105 -8.29 7.98 -13.06
CA ARG A 105 -9.62 7.61 -13.60
C ARG A 105 -9.57 6.28 -14.35
N GLY A 106 -10.74 5.69 -14.59
CA GLY A 106 -10.88 4.58 -15.53
C GLY A 106 -11.51 5.02 -16.85
N ALA A 107 -11.14 4.35 -17.93
CA ALA A 107 -11.73 4.58 -19.26
C ALA A 107 -13.18 4.05 -19.33
N LYS A 108 -14.03 4.64 -20.19
CA LYS A 108 -15.39 4.16 -20.48
C LYS A 108 -16.31 4.03 -19.25
N ASN A 109 -16.35 5.06 -18.40
CA ASN A 109 -17.28 5.18 -17.27
C ASN A 109 -17.27 4.00 -16.27
N THR A 110 -16.13 3.35 -16.10
CA THR A 110 -15.91 2.38 -15.01
C THR A 110 -14.55 2.67 -14.42
N PHE A 111 -14.42 2.77 -13.10
CA PHE A 111 -13.12 3.07 -12.49
C PHE A 111 -12.17 1.87 -12.61
N SER A 112 -12.46 0.78 -11.92
CA SER A 112 -11.73 -0.50 -12.03
C SER A 112 -12.42 -1.58 -11.21
N SER A 113 -12.51 -2.80 -11.76
CA SER A 113 -12.98 -3.97 -11.02
C SER A 113 -11.90 -4.67 -10.19
N GLY A 114 -10.68 -4.11 -10.10
CA GLY A 114 -9.56 -4.68 -9.35
C GLY A 114 -8.64 -5.55 -10.18
N SER A 115 -8.20 -6.70 -9.67
CA SER A 115 -7.25 -7.56 -10.40
C SER A 115 -7.96 -8.39 -11.47
N ASP A 116 -7.32 -8.56 -12.63
CA ASP A 116 -7.78 -9.55 -13.62
C ASP A 116 -7.63 -10.95 -13.03
N LEU A 117 -8.77 -11.65 -12.85
CA LEU A 117 -8.79 -12.98 -12.24
C LEU A 117 -7.99 -14.01 -13.03
N ASN A 118 -7.80 -13.83 -14.35
CA ASN A 118 -6.99 -14.74 -15.15
C ASN A 118 -5.49 -14.58 -14.81
N ALA A 119 -5.03 -13.36 -14.53
CA ALA A 119 -3.67 -13.11 -14.06
C ALA A 119 -3.45 -13.66 -12.65
N VAL A 120 -4.43 -13.49 -11.76
CA VAL A 120 -4.36 -14.02 -10.38
C VAL A 120 -4.37 -15.55 -10.35
N LYS A 121 -5.18 -16.21 -11.19
CA LYS A 121 -5.26 -17.69 -11.26
C LYS A 121 -3.95 -18.34 -11.66
N ALA A 122 -3.17 -17.68 -12.52
CA ALA A 122 -1.89 -18.20 -12.97
C ALA A 122 -0.76 -17.99 -11.95
N LEU A 123 -0.94 -17.08 -10.98
CA LEU A 123 -0.13 -16.95 -9.78
C LEU A 123 -0.62 -17.97 -8.72
N ALA A 124 -0.30 -19.24 -8.96
CA ALA A 124 -0.96 -20.38 -8.31
C ALA A 124 -0.41 -20.72 -6.90
N THR A 125 0.68 -20.08 -6.45
CA THR A 125 1.29 -20.38 -5.15
C THR A 125 1.02 -19.27 -4.12
N PRO A 126 0.96 -19.61 -2.82
CA PRO A 126 0.87 -18.61 -1.76
C PRO A 126 2.00 -17.56 -1.82
N GLU A 127 3.20 -17.97 -2.22
CA GLU A 127 4.36 -17.09 -2.39
C GLU A 127 4.14 -16.07 -3.52
N ASP A 128 3.56 -16.50 -4.63
CA ASP A 128 3.24 -15.63 -5.76
C ASP A 128 2.13 -14.63 -5.40
N GLY A 129 1.12 -15.09 -4.67
CA GLY A 129 0.07 -14.22 -4.13
C GLY A 129 0.64 -13.17 -3.17
N MET A 130 1.55 -13.56 -2.27
CA MET A 130 2.22 -12.64 -1.35
C MET A 130 3.07 -11.61 -2.11
N ALA A 131 3.88 -12.06 -3.08
CA ALA A 131 4.70 -11.17 -3.88
C ALA A 131 3.85 -10.14 -4.64
N LEU A 132 2.73 -10.56 -5.23
CA LEU A 132 1.77 -9.65 -5.88
C LEU A 132 1.21 -8.60 -4.90
N CYS A 133 0.79 -9.04 -3.71
CA CYS A 133 0.25 -8.14 -2.69
C CYS A 133 1.29 -7.10 -2.26
N MET A 134 2.52 -7.55 -2.00
CA MET A 134 3.64 -6.66 -1.64
C MET A 134 3.96 -5.67 -2.76
N PHE A 135 3.97 -6.13 -4.02
CA PHE A 135 4.18 -5.27 -5.18
C PHE A 135 3.11 -4.18 -5.29
N MET A 136 1.82 -4.56 -5.25
CA MET A 136 0.73 -3.60 -5.36
C MET A 136 0.63 -2.68 -4.14
N GLN A 137 0.85 -3.20 -2.93
CA GLN A 137 0.91 -2.39 -1.73
C GLN A 137 2.05 -1.35 -1.81
N ASN A 138 3.23 -1.74 -2.30
CA ASN A 138 4.34 -0.82 -2.52
C ASN A 138 3.97 0.26 -3.55
N THR A 139 3.47 -0.15 -4.73
CA THR A 139 3.06 0.76 -5.80
C THR A 139 2.01 1.78 -5.33
N LEU A 140 0.95 1.33 -4.64
CA LEU A 140 -0.09 2.22 -4.14
C LEU A 140 0.36 3.09 -2.96
N THR A 141 1.28 2.59 -2.13
CA THR A 141 1.89 3.41 -1.07
C THR A 141 2.77 4.51 -1.67
N ARG A 142 3.48 4.24 -2.78
CA ARG A 142 4.22 5.25 -3.53
C ARG A 142 3.29 6.27 -4.19
N LEU A 143 2.18 5.82 -4.78
CA LEU A 143 1.14 6.71 -5.32
C LEU A 143 0.62 7.68 -4.26
N MET A 144 0.24 7.17 -3.08
CA MET A 144 -0.20 7.98 -1.94
C MET A 144 0.86 8.97 -1.44
N ARG A 145 2.14 8.64 -1.64
CA ARG A 145 3.30 9.47 -1.24
C ARG A 145 3.73 10.46 -2.30
N LEU A 146 3.11 10.46 -3.48
CA LEU A 146 3.45 11.40 -4.52
C LEU A 146 3.40 12.84 -3.96
N PRO A 147 4.34 13.70 -4.35
CA PRO A 147 4.29 15.12 -4.01
C PRO A 147 3.22 15.87 -4.82
N LEU A 148 2.15 15.20 -5.23
CA LEU A 148 1.06 15.74 -6.04
C LEU A 148 -0.22 15.61 -5.23
N ILE A 149 -1.12 16.60 -5.33
CA ILE A 149 -2.48 16.46 -4.79
C ILE A 149 -3.25 15.52 -5.72
N SER A 150 -3.60 14.34 -5.22
CA SER A 150 -4.19 13.27 -6.02
C SER A 150 -5.69 13.13 -5.78
N VAL A 151 -6.46 12.96 -6.85
CA VAL A 151 -7.91 12.73 -6.79
C VAL A 151 -8.29 11.51 -7.63
N ALA A 152 -9.06 10.59 -7.05
CA ALA A 152 -9.70 9.51 -7.78
C ALA A 152 -11.01 10.02 -8.37
N LEU A 153 -11.13 10.05 -9.70
CA LEU A 153 -12.37 10.33 -10.42
C LEU A 153 -13.11 9.01 -10.66
N ILE A 154 -14.11 8.74 -9.82
CA ILE A 154 -14.84 7.48 -9.76
C ILE A 154 -16.10 7.59 -10.61
N GLN A 155 -15.97 7.16 -11.85
CA GLN A 155 -17.09 7.02 -12.79
C GLN A 155 -17.51 5.55 -12.79
N GLY A 156 -18.77 5.27 -12.50
CA GLY A 156 -19.26 3.90 -12.35
C GLY A 156 -18.57 3.16 -11.19
N ARG A 157 -18.08 1.93 -11.44
CA ARG A 157 -17.71 1.00 -10.35
C ARG A 157 -16.21 0.97 -10.02
N ALA A 158 -15.88 1.07 -8.73
CA ALA A 158 -14.58 0.78 -8.14
C ALA A 158 -14.70 -0.41 -7.18
N LEU A 159 -14.30 -1.60 -7.62
CA LEU A 159 -14.51 -2.86 -6.88
C LEU A 159 -13.20 -3.52 -6.47
N GLY A 160 -13.18 -4.11 -5.27
CA GLY A 160 -12.06 -4.93 -4.79
C GLY A 160 -10.74 -4.16 -4.82
N GLY A 161 -9.76 -4.64 -5.59
CA GLY A 161 -8.50 -3.91 -5.80
C GLY A 161 -8.68 -2.50 -6.38
N GLY A 162 -9.72 -2.27 -7.20
CA GLY A 162 -10.07 -0.95 -7.73
C GLY A 162 -10.52 0.00 -6.62
N ALA A 163 -11.30 -0.50 -5.65
CA ALA A 163 -11.61 0.26 -4.43
C ALA A 163 -10.34 0.57 -3.62
N GLU A 164 -9.38 -0.37 -3.54
CA GLU A 164 -8.10 -0.12 -2.86
C GLU A 164 -7.27 0.98 -3.55
N VAL A 165 -7.32 1.10 -4.88
CA VAL A 165 -6.67 2.22 -5.60
C VAL A 165 -7.27 3.57 -5.20
N THR A 166 -8.59 3.67 -5.02
CA THR A 166 -9.23 4.94 -4.62
C THR A 166 -8.74 5.43 -3.25
N THR A 167 -8.41 4.51 -2.34
CA THR A 167 -7.88 4.85 -1.01
C THR A 167 -6.42 5.30 -1.03
N ALA A 168 -5.71 5.09 -2.15
CA ALA A 168 -4.35 5.58 -2.33
C ALA A 168 -4.30 7.04 -2.81
N CYS A 169 -5.43 7.59 -3.29
CA CYS A 169 -5.55 9.01 -3.65
C CYS A 169 -5.90 9.85 -2.41
N ASP A 170 -5.59 11.14 -2.44
CA ASP A 170 -5.90 12.07 -1.35
C ASP A 170 -7.40 12.31 -1.25
N PHE A 171 -8.00 12.58 -2.40
CA PHE A 171 -9.41 12.86 -2.57
C PHE A 171 -10.05 11.87 -3.55
N ARG A 172 -11.37 11.81 -3.53
CA ARG A 172 -12.26 10.98 -4.34
C ARG A 172 -13.46 11.86 -4.73
N LEU A 173 -13.68 11.98 -6.03
CA LEU A 173 -14.88 12.57 -6.63
C LEU A 173 -15.64 11.44 -7.30
N MET A 174 -16.97 11.42 -7.17
CA MET A 174 -17.76 10.30 -7.68
C MET A 174 -18.95 10.79 -8.49
N THR A 175 -19.29 10.08 -9.57
CA THR A 175 -20.54 10.35 -10.30
C THR A 175 -21.75 9.86 -9.49
N ALA A 176 -22.94 10.38 -9.79
CA ALA A 176 -24.16 10.01 -9.08
C ALA A 176 -24.49 8.49 -9.17
N ASP A 177 -24.09 7.84 -10.26
CA ASP A 177 -24.21 6.40 -10.51
C ASP A 177 -22.99 5.59 -10.05
N GLY A 178 -22.02 6.23 -9.40
CA GLY A 178 -20.80 5.61 -8.95
C GLY A 178 -20.99 4.68 -7.74
N GLU A 179 -20.16 3.65 -7.65
CA GLU A 179 -20.14 2.70 -6.53
C GLU A 179 -18.69 2.35 -6.15
N ILE A 180 -18.37 2.45 -4.85
CA ILE A 180 -17.17 1.87 -4.28
C ILE A 180 -17.55 0.65 -3.45
N ARG A 181 -16.89 -0.49 -3.67
CA ARG A 181 -17.15 -1.70 -2.89
C ARG A 181 -15.92 -2.57 -2.67
N PHE A 182 -15.68 -2.93 -1.41
CA PHE A 182 -14.64 -3.90 -1.02
C PHE A 182 -15.23 -5.31 -0.99
N VAL A 183 -15.13 -6.03 -2.13
CA VAL A 183 -15.75 -7.35 -2.33
C VAL A 183 -14.94 -8.53 -1.78
N HIS A 184 -13.80 -8.26 -1.13
CA HIS A 184 -12.84 -9.28 -0.68
C HIS A 184 -13.47 -10.37 0.21
N ARG A 185 -14.38 -9.99 1.12
CA ARG A 185 -15.12 -10.93 1.98
C ARG A 185 -15.92 -11.96 1.19
N GLU A 186 -16.52 -11.56 0.07
CA GLU A 186 -17.29 -12.46 -0.80
C GLU A 186 -16.38 -13.39 -1.59
N MET A 187 -15.14 -12.95 -1.86
CA MET A 187 -14.10 -13.73 -2.52
C MET A 187 -13.31 -14.62 -1.55
N GLY A 188 -13.61 -14.60 -0.24
CA GLY A 188 -12.88 -15.36 0.77
C GLY A 188 -11.45 -14.86 1.02
N ILE A 189 -11.17 -13.60 0.70
CA ILE A 189 -9.87 -12.95 0.89
C ILE A 189 -10.02 -11.65 1.68
N VAL A 190 -8.89 -11.00 1.98
CA VAL A 190 -8.84 -9.70 2.63
C VAL A 190 -8.24 -8.65 1.68
N PRO A 191 -8.49 -7.35 1.91
CA PRO A 191 -7.82 -6.29 1.15
C PRO A 191 -6.31 -6.31 1.40
N SER A 192 -5.54 -6.66 0.37
CA SER A 192 -4.11 -6.92 0.48
C SER A 192 -3.25 -5.97 -0.36
N TRP A 193 -3.84 -4.96 -1.01
CA TRP A 193 -3.09 -3.86 -1.64
C TRP A 193 -2.92 -2.67 -0.70
N GLY A 194 -3.21 -2.86 0.60
CA GLY A 194 -3.13 -1.86 1.66
C GLY A 194 -4.39 -1.02 1.85
N GLY A 195 -5.46 -1.27 1.08
CA GLY A 195 -6.69 -0.48 1.14
C GLY A 195 -7.45 -0.65 2.46
N GLY A 196 -7.37 -1.81 3.12
CA GLY A 196 -7.98 -2.02 4.44
C GLY A 196 -7.43 -1.06 5.50
N THR A 197 -6.11 -0.90 5.55
CA THR A 197 -5.44 0.04 6.46
C THR A 197 -5.80 1.48 6.14
N ARG A 198 -5.75 1.88 4.86
CA ARG A 198 -6.09 3.26 4.45
C ARG A 198 -7.56 3.58 4.70
N LEU A 199 -8.46 2.60 4.55
CA LEU A 199 -9.88 2.77 4.83
C LEU A 199 -10.15 3.06 6.32
N VAL A 200 -9.37 2.46 7.23
CA VAL A 200 -9.45 2.78 8.67
C VAL A 200 -9.04 4.23 8.94
N GLU A 201 -8.08 4.78 8.19
CA GLU A 201 -7.71 6.19 8.31
C GLU A 201 -8.77 7.12 7.75
N LEU A 202 -9.40 6.74 6.64
CA LEU A 202 -10.46 7.53 5.99
C LEU A 202 -11.76 7.55 6.81
N LEU A 203 -12.24 6.39 7.27
CA LEU A 203 -13.57 6.25 7.86
C LEU A 203 -13.56 6.00 9.38
N GLY A 204 -12.39 5.77 9.96
CA GLY A 204 -12.25 5.25 11.32
C GLY A 204 -12.50 3.74 11.41
N ALA A 205 -11.95 3.11 12.45
CA ALA A 205 -11.91 1.65 12.60
C ALA A 205 -13.29 0.98 12.56
N ARG A 206 -14.30 1.57 13.22
CA ARG A 206 -15.64 0.98 13.32
C ARG A 206 -16.37 0.97 11.98
N GLN A 207 -16.30 2.08 11.24
CA GLN A 207 -16.97 2.19 9.95
C GLN A 207 -16.23 1.37 8.90
N ALA A 208 -14.89 1.40 8.89
CA ALA A 208 -14.09 0.53 8.04
C ALA A 208 -14.41 -0.96 8.27
N LEU A 209 -14.52 -1.40 9.53
CA LEU A 209 -14.91 -2.78 9.84
C LEU A 209 -16.29 -3.13 9.28
N LYS A 210 -17.29 -2.25 9.41
CA LYS A 210 -18.62 -2.46 8.82
C LYS A 210 -18.55 -2.60 7.29
N VAL A 211 -17.82 -1.70 6.62
CA VAL A 211 -17.66 -1.71 5.16
C VAL A 211 -17.00 -3.00 4.70
N LEU A 212 -15.89 -3.40 5.33
CA LEU A 212 -15.11 -4.58 4.93
C LEU A 212 -15.82 -5.89 5.27
N SER A 213 -16.34 -6.04 6.49
CA SER A 213 -17.00 -7.29 6.92
C SER A 213 -18.32 -7.55 6.21
N GLY A 214 -19.06 -6.49 5.86
CA GLY A 214 -20.33 -6.58 5.14
C GLY A 214 -20.20 -6.50 3.62
N ALA A 215 -19.00 -6.29 3.08
CA ALA A 215 -18.78 -5.95 1.66
C ALA A 215 -19.76 -4.86 1.17
N LEU A 216 -19.98 -3.84 2.00
CA LEU A 216 -21.09 -2.89 1.80
C LEU A 216 -20.87 -2.06 0.53
N PRO A 217 -21.85 -1.99 -0.38
CA PRO A 217 -21.80 -1.06 -1.49
C PRO A 217 -21.90 0.38 -0.95
N LEU A 218 -20.98 1.23 -1.40
CA LEU A 218 -20.98 2.67 -1.12
C LEU A 218 -21.39 3.38 -2.42
N ASP A 219 -22.69 3.60 -2.57
CA ASP A 219 -23.25 4.51 -3.60
C ASP A 219 -22.87 5.97 -3.31
N ALA A 220 -23.15 6.88 -4.24
CA ALA A 220 -22.83 8.31 -4.12
C ALA A 220 -23.29 8.95 -2.81
N ALA A 221 -24.55 8.73 -2.43
CA ALA A 221 -25.11 9.32 -1.21
C ALA A 221 -24.44 8.77 0.05
N ARG A 222 -24.26 7.45 0.13
CA ARG A 222 -23.63 6.79 1.28
C ARG A 222 -22.16 7.15 1.37
N ALA A 223 -21.42 7.11 0.25
CA ALA A 223 -20.00 7.43 0.21
C ALA A 223 -19.74 8.87 0.67
N LEU A 224 -20.56 9.83 0.23
CA LEU A 224 -20.52 11.21 0.69
C LEU A 224 -20.82 11.30 2.20
N SER A 225 -21.90 10.65 2.67
CA SER A 225 -22.30 10.70 4.09
C SER A 225 -21.26 10.13 5.06
N LEU A 226 -20.47 9.16 4.60
CA LEU A 226 -19.42 8.53 5.40
C LEU A 226 -18.08 9.28 5.32
N GLY A 227 -17.96 10.29 4.47
CA GLY A 227 -16.69 10.96 4.18
C GLY A 227 -15.72 10.11 3.34
N MET A 228 -16.23 9.11 2.61
CA MET A 228 -15.43 8.34 1.66
C MET A 228 -15.17 9.13 0.38
N VAL A 229 -16.06 10.03 -0.01
CA VAL A 229 -15.98 10.87 -1.21
C VAL A 229 -16.22 12.31 -0.78
N GLU A 230 -15.44 13.25 -1.31
CA GLU A 230 -15.55 14.66 -0.94
C GLU A 230 -16.73 15.34 -1.65
N GLU A 231 -17.00 14.99 -2.91
CA GLU A 231 -18.09 15.57 -3.69
C GLU A 231 -18.64 14.60 -4.73
N VAL A 232 -19.95 14.69 -4.96
CA VAL A 232 -20.65 14.00 -6.04
C VAL A 232 -20.76 14.94 -7.23
N LEU A 233 -20.22 14.53 -8.37
CA LEU A 233 -20.18 15.33 -9.59
C LEU A 233 -21.56 15.53 -10.18
N ARG A 234 -21.77 16.70 -10.80
CA ARG A 234 -23.01 17.05 -11.49
C ARG A 234 -23.05 16.47 -12.90
N ALA A 235 -21.90 16.42 -13.56
CA ALA A 235 -21.76 15.80 -14.86
C ALA A 235 -21.98 14.29 -14.80
N SER A 236 -22.47 13.72 -15.90
CA SER A 236 -22.66 12.27 -16.07
C SER A 236 -21.89 11.70 -17.25
N ASP A 237 -21.53 12.52 -18.25
CA ASP A 237 -20.72 12.07 -19.39
C ASP A 237 -19.22 12.14 -19.07
N GLU A 238 -18.44 11.35 -19.81
CA GLU A 238 -17.04 11.10 -19.52
C GLU A 238 -16.17 12.37 -19.58
N ALA A 239 -16.41 13.22 -20.58
CA ALA A 239 -15.61 14.41 -20.83
C ALA A 239 -15.94 15.51 -19.83
N SER A 240 -17.22 15.75 -19.56
CA SER A 240 -17.66 16.74 -18.60
C SER A 240 -17.26 16.39 -17.16
N CYS A 241 -17.31 15.10 -16.77
CA CYS A 241 -16.83 14.65 -15.46
C CYS A 241 -15.35 14.96 -15.27
N LEU A 242 -14.53 14.71 -16.31
CA LEU A 242 -13.10 15.03 -16.26
C LEU A 242 -12.87 16.54 -16.18
N GLN A 243 -13.64 17.34 -16.91
CA GLN A 243 -13.56 18.80 -16.85
C GLN A 243 -13.95 19.35 -15.47
N GLU A 244 -15.00 18.80 -14.86
CA GLU A 244 -15.44 19.16 -13.50
C GLU A 244 -14.36 18.78 -12.46
N ALA A 245 -13.78 17.58 -12.56
CA ALA A 245 -12.69 17.15 -11.69
C ALA A 245 -11.42 18.00 -11.86
N ARG A 246 -11.09 18.42 -13.09
CA ARG A 246 -10.00 19.38 -13.36
C ARG A 246 -10.26 20.72 -12.69
N ALA A 247 -11.48 21.25 -12.81
CA ALA A 247 -11.85 22.52 -12.19
C ALA A 247 -11.79 22.41 -10.64
N TRP A 248 -12.25 21.29 -10.09
CA TRP A 248 -12.17 21.00 -8.66
C TRP A 248 -10.72 20.97 -8.16
N LEU A 249 -9.88 20.12 -8.78
CA LEU A 249 -8.47 20.00 -8.40
C LEU A 249 -7.69 21.30 -8.64
N GLY A 250 -8.06 22.03 -9.70
CA GLY A 250 -7.50 23.31 -10.07
C GLY A 250 -7.56 24.36 -8.95
N GLN A 251 -8.53 24.29 -8.04
CA GLN A 251 -8.64 25.19 -6.88
C GLN A 251 -7.49 24.99 -5.89
N PHE A 252 -6.95 23.77 -5.78
CA PHE A 252 -5.91 23.39 -4.83
C PHE A 252 -4.50 23.38 -5.44
N THR A 253 -4.40 23.50 -6.76
CA THR A 253 -3.12 23.50 -7.49
C THR A 253 -2.72 24.90 -7.98
N GLN A 254 -3.32 25.97 -7.44
CA GLN A 254 -2.91 27.34 -7.74
C GLN A 254 -1.60 27.69 -7.05
N GLY A 255 -0.64 28.19 -7.84
CA GLY A 255 0.66 28.64 -7.34
C GLY A 255 1.85 27.78 -7.81
N PRO A 256 3.05 28.10 -7.32
CA PRO A 256 4.27 27.46 -7.78
C PRO A 256 4.35 25.97 -7.40
N PRO A 257 4.77 25.06 -8.31
CA PRO A 257 4.83 23.63 -8.04
C PRO A 257 5.56 23.26 -6.75
N GLN A 258 6.70 23.91 -6.47
CA GLN A 258 7.49 23.66 -5.27
C GLN A 258 6.72 23.86 -3.96
N VAL A 259 5.78 24.81 -3.92
CA VAL A 259 4.97 25.10 -2.72
C VAL A 259 3.91 24.02 -2.53
N ILE A 260 3.14 23.72 -3.58
CA ILE A 260 2.10 22.68 -3.55
C ILE A 260 2.70 21.33 -3.16
N ARG A 261 3.83 20.98 -3.76
CA ARG A 261 4.57 19.74 -3.47
C ARG A 261 5.05 19.69 -2.01
N ALA A 262 5.52 20.81 -1.46
CA ALA A 262 5.98 20.88 -0.07
C ALA A 262 4.82 20.77 0.94
N LEU A 263 3.67 21.39 0.66
CA LEU A 263 2.45 21.25 1.46
C LEU A 263 2.01 19.79 1.53
N LYS A 264 1.94 19.12 0.37
CA LYS A 264 1.58 17.71 0.29
C LYS A 264 2.54 16.82 1.10
N ARG A 265 3.85 17.01 0.96
CA ARG A 265 4.87 16.23 1.70
C ARG A 265 4.74 16.40 3.22
N SER A 266 4.46 17.61 3.68
CA SER A 266 4.34 17.94 5.11
C SER A 266 3.17 17.19 5.76
N HIS A 267 2.02 17.13 5.08
CA HIS A 267 0.87 16.36 5.55
C HIS A 267 1.07 14.85 5.49
N SER A 268 1.64 14.34 4.38
CA SER A 268 1.88 12.90 4.22
C SER A 268 2.82 12.34 5.30
N CYS A 269 3.82 13.10 5.76
CA CYS A 269 4.75 12.70 6.82
C CYS A 269 4.05 12.42 8.17
N LEU A 270 2.99 13.16 8.48
CA LEU A 270 2.24 13.02 9.74
C LEU A 270 1.34 11.77 9.76
N SER A 271 0.66 11.47 8.64
CA SER A 271 -0.15 10.24 8.52
C SER A 271 0.71 8.97 8.51
N GLN A 272 1.92 9.05 7.93
CA GLN A 272 2.82 7.91 7.71
C GLN A 272 3.29 7.20 8.98
N LYS A 273 3.49 7.90 10.10
CA LYS A 273 3.90 7.26 11.37
C LYS A 273 2.88 6.21 11.85
N LYS A 274 1.61 6.36 11.45
CA LYS A 274 0.50 5.48 11.83
C LYS A 274 0.34 4.29 10.87
N ILE A 275 0.52 4.52 9.56
CA ILE A 275 0.35 3.49 8.52
C ILE A 275 1.43 2.40 8.59
N ILE A 276 2.71 2.77 8.73
CA ILE A 276 3.83 1.80 8.65
C ILE A 276 3.74 0.77 9.79
N PHE A 277 3.39 1.21 11.00
CA PHE A 277 3.21 0.35 12.17
C PHE A 277 2.02 -0.62 11.99
N THR A 278 0.90 -0.11 11.48
CA THR A 278 -0.34 -0.89 11.32
C THR A 278 -0.27 -1.89 10.16
N SER A 279 0.42 -1.54 9.07
CA SER A 279 0.58 -2.39 7.88
C SER A 279 1.42 -3.63 8.17
N SER A 280 2.48 -3.51 8.98
CA SER A 280 3.32 -4.63 9.41
C SER A 280 2.53 -5.63 10.28
N GLN A 281 1.70 -5.13 11.21
CA GLN A 281 0.85 -5.97 12.08
C GLN A 281 -0.25 -6.68 11.30
N ILE A 282 -0.88 -6.00 10.35
CA ILE A 282 -1.90 -6.60 9.47
C ILE A 282 -1.25 -7.66 8.57
N ALA A 283 -0.09 -7.39 7.96
CA ALA A 283 0.62 -8.39 7.15
C ALA A 283 0.93 -9.67 7.96
N CYS A 284 1.37 -9.55 9.22
CA CYS A 284 1.53 -10.69 10.14
C CYS A 284 0.22 -11.42 10.47
N SER A 285 -0.89 -10.69 10.58
CA SER A 285 -2.22 -11.27 10.85
C SER A 285 -2.81 -11.97 9.62
N ILE A 286 -2.54 -11.45 8.43
CA ILE A 286 -2.87 -12.08 7.14
C ILE A 286 -2.07 -13.38 7.01
N LEU A 287 -0.76 -13.34 7.23
CA LEU A 287 0.13 -14.52 7.21
C LEU A 287 -0.36 -15.68 8.10
N SER A 288 -0.94 -15.39 9.26
CA SER A 288 -1.47 -16.40 10.19
C SER A 288 -2.87 -16.91 9.83
N SER A 289 -3.66 -16.15 9.06
CA SER A 289 -5.05 -16.50 8.69
C SER A 289 -5.20 -17.04 7.25
N THR A 290 -4.36 -16.62 6.31
CA THR A 290 -4.38 -17.07 4.92
C THR A 290 -3.65 -18.39 4.69
N ALA A 291 -2.79 -18.83 5.62
CA ALA A 291 -2.20 -20.17 5.59
C ALA A 291 -3.28 -21.28 5.59
N GLY A 292 -4.44 -21.03 6.23
CA GLY A 292 -5.61 -21.91 6.15
C GLY A 292 -6.54 -21.61 4.96
N SER A 293 -6.65 -20.34 4.55
CA SER A 293 -7.62 -19.93 3.52
C SER A 293 -7.18 -20.24 2.09
N PHE A 294 -5.87 -20.33 1.80
CA PHE A 294 -5.38 -20.88 0.54
C PHE A 294 -5.70 -22.39 0.39
N CYS A 295 -5.89 -23.13 1.49
CA CYS A 295 -6.42 -24.50 1.44
C CYS A 295 -7.93 -24.51 1.14
N ALA A 296 -8.72 -23.57 1.66
CA ALA A 296 -10.16 -23.50 1.40
C ALA A 296 -10.50 -23.19 -0.07
N ALA A 297 -9.69 -22.36 -0.75
CA ALA A 297 -9.82 -22.13 -2.18
C ALA A 297 -9.45 -23.37 -3.03
N LYS A 298 -8.64 -24.28 -2.48
CA LYS A 298 -8.27 -25.58 -3.08
C LYS A 298 -9.30 -26.68 -2.82
N GLU A 299 -9.88 -26.74 -1.61
CA GLU A 299 -10.88 -27.76 -1.22
C GLU A 299 -12.19 -27.65 -2.00
N ILE A 300 -12.51 -26.48 -2.56
CA ILE A 300 -13.69 -26.30 -3.41
C ILE A 300 -13.46 -26.84 -4.85
N ILE A 301 -12.22 -27.17 -5.27
CA ILE A 301 -11.91 -27.48 -6.69
C ILE A 301 -11.18 -28.80 -6.97
N SER A 302 -10.53 -29.50 -6.05
CA SER A 302 -10.11 -30.88 -6.38
C SER A 302 -9.88 -31.81 -5.19
N SER A 303 -10.62 -32.91 -5.22
CA SER A 303 -10.31 -34.13 -4.49
C SER A 303 -9.03 -34.78 -5.05
N THR A 304 -7.91 -34.68 -4.34
CA THR A 304 -6.90 -35.75 -4.21
C THR A 304 -5.77 -35.33 -3.27
N SER A 305 -5.45 -36.23 -2.34
CA SER A 305 -4.50 -36.12 -1.23
C SER A 305 -3.08 -35.73 -1.64
N ILE A 306 -2.41 -34.86 -0.87
CA ILE A 306 -0.95 -34.81 -0.68
C ILE A 306 -0.63 -34.14 0.68
N ASP A 307 0.14 -34.83 1.52
CA ASP A 307 0.72 -34.38 2.79
C ASP A 307 1.82 -33.31 2.59
N PHE A 308 1.84 -32.26 3.41
CA PHE A 308 2.95 -31.28 3.43
C PHE A 308 3.49 -31.03 4.85
N LYS A 309 4.81 -31.22 5.01
CA LYS A 309 5.56 -31.12 6.28
C LYS A 309 5.77 -29.66 6.73
N ILE A 310 5.25 -29.35 7.92
CA ILE A 310 5.41 -28.11 8.68
C ILE A 310 6.79 -28.07 9.35
N ASN A 311 7.85 -27.63 8.64
CA ASN A 311 9.16 -27.44 9.29
C ASN A 311 9.86 -26.10 9.00
N LYS A 312 9.42 -25.33 7.99
CA LYS A 312 10.08 -24.04 7.65
C LYS A 312 9.36 -22.79 8.19
N VAL A 313 8.04 -22.86 8.42
CA VAL A 313 7.24 -21.73 8.91
C VAL A 313 7.61 -21.36 10.35
N SER A 314 7.90 -22.36 11.19
CA SER A 314 8.28 -22.19 12.58
C SER A 314 9.62 -21.47 12.75
N GLN A 315 10.58 -21.68 11.84
CA GLN A 315 11.87 -20.99 11.88
C GLN A 315 11.76 -19.53 11.43
N LEU A 316 10.91 -19.21 10.45
CA LEU A 316 10.65 -17.83 10.04
C LEU A 316 9.98 -17.01 11.16
N CYS A 317 9.01 -17.59 11.88
CA CYS A 317 8.37 -16.92 13.01
C CYS A 317 9.35 -16.61 14.15
N MET A 318 10.36 -17.46 14.39
CA MET A 318 11.40 -17.22 15.40
C MET A 318 12.33 -16.06 15.02
N ILE A 319 12.75 -15.96 13.76
CA ILE A 319 13.66 -14.89 13.29
C ILE A 319 12.99 -13.52 13.33
N LEU A 320 11.70 -13.45 13.00
CA LEU A 320 10.93 -12.20 12.99
C LEU A 320 10.64 -11.68 14.41
N SER A 321 10.36 -12.58 15.36
CA SER A 321 10.16 -12.23 16.77
C SER A 321 11.45 -11.69 17.43
N PHE A 322 12.61 -12.22 17.02
CA PHE A 322 13.91 -11.78 17.55
C PHE A 322 14.29 -10.35 17.10
N ASN A 323 13.97 -10.00 15.85
CA ASN A 323 14.22 -8.66 15.31
C ASN A 323 13.29 -7.59 15.91
N GLU A 324 12.05 -7.96 16.25
CA GLU A 324 11.09 -7.06 16.93
C GLU A 324 11.56 -6.69 18.34
N ILE A 325 12.10 -7.66 19.08
CA ILE A 325 12.66 -7.46 20.43
C ILE A 325 13.96 -6.64 20.38
N GLN A 326 14.87 -6.92 19.43
CA GLN A 326 16.11 -6.15 19.23
C GLN A 326 15.82 -4.69 18.88
N TRP A 327 14.79 -4.42 18.07
CA TRP A 327 14.40 -3.08 17.65
C TRP A 327 13.73 -2.28 18.79
N GLN A 328 12.93 -2.92 19.64
CA GLN A 328 12.39 -2.29 20.85
C GLN A 328 13.48 -1.96 21.88
N ILE A 329 14.51 -2.83 22.03
CA ILE A 329 15.67 -2.58 22.89
C ILE A 329 16.52 -1.39 22.39
N PHE A 330 16.66 -1.23 21.07
CA PHE A 330 17.41 -0.11 20.47
C PHE A 330 16.73 1.24 20.71
N ASN A 331 15.40 1.30 20.69
CA ASN A 331 14.64 2.53 20.96
C ASN A 331 14.57 2.88 22.45
N LEU A 332 14.52 1.90 23.35
CA LEU A 332 14.56 2.13 24.80
C LEU A 332 15.89 2.72 25.29
N LYS A 333 17.01 2.52 24.56
CA LYS A 333 18.31 3.10 24.89
C LYS A 333 18.54 4.52 24.35
N ASN A 334 17.77 4.96 23.36
CA ASN A 334 17.98 6.25 22.68
C ASN A 334 16.97 7.35 23.05
N ASP A 335 15.98 7.04 23.87
CA ASP A 335 15.04 8.04 24.37
C ASP A 335 15.57 8.70 25.66
N LYS A 336 16.15 9.91 25.53
CA LYS A 336 16.60 10.74 26.67
C LYS A 336 15.46 11.56 27.30
N THR A 337 14.21 11.32 26.95
CA THR A 337 13.08 12.22 27.29
C THR A 337 11.96 11.61 28.14
N SER A 338 12.16 10.46 28.78
CA SER A 338 11.16 9.90 29.71
C SER A 338 11.78 9.40 31.03
N ARG A 339 12.28 10.32 31.85
CA ARG A 339 12.38 10.07 33.30
C ARG A 339 10.99 10.19 33.92
N GLN A 340 10.21 9.11 33.89
CA GLN A 340 9.31 8.67 34.99
C GLN A 340 8.39 7.53 34.51
N GLY A 341 8.51 6.39 35.20
CA GLY A 341 7.41 5.44 35.41
C GLY A 341 7.10 4.48 34.27
N TYR A 342 7.77 3.33 34.25
CA TYR A 342 7.17 1.98 34.40
C TYR A 342 8.33 1.00 34.51
N LEU A 343 8.90 0.88 35.70
CA LEU A 343 9.72 -0.28 36.05
C LEU A 343 8.79 -1.49 36.16
N LEU A 344 8.56 -2.19 35.05
CA LEU A 344 8.19 -3.60 35.12
C LEU A 344 9.34 -4.30 35.83
N SER A 345 9.08 -4.78 37.05
CA SER A 345 10.12 -5.43 37.84
C SER A 345 10.69 -6.63 37.07
N PRO A 346 12.00 -6.92 37.16
CA PRO A 346 12.62 -8.07 36.52
C PRO A 346 11.92 -9.41 36.83
N LEU A 347 11.24 -9.49 37.97
CA LEU A 347 10.39 -10.63 38.34
C LEU A 347 9.22 -10.83 37.37
N LEU A 348 8.50 -9.75 37.01
CA LEU A 348 7.33 -9.83 36.12
C LEU A 348 7.72 -10.24 34.70
N PHE A 349 8.89 -9.81 34.24
CA PHE A 349 9.49 -10.24 32.96
C PHE A 349 9.85 -11.72 32.96
N HIS A 350 10.41 -12.23 34.06
CA HIS A 350 10.74 -13.65 34.19
C HIS A 350 9.49 -14.53 34.26
N THR A 351 8.46 -14.12 35.01
CA THR A 351 7.20 -14.86 35.12
C THR A 351 6.45 -14.96 33.78
N VAL A 352 6.47 -13.90 32.97
CA VAL A 352 5.83 -13.91 31.63
C VAL A 352 6.58 -14.82 30.66
N LEU A 353 7.92 -14.84 30.71
CA LEU A 353 8.74 -15.76 29.91
C LEU A 353 8.56 -17.22 30.32
N GLU A 354 8.48 -17.52 31.62
CA GLU A 354 8.21 -18.87 32.11
C GLU A 354 6.80 -19.35 31.74
N LEU A 355 5.78 -18.48 31.84
CA LEU A 355 4.41 -18.80 31.41
C LEU A 355 4.32 -19.08 29.90
N LEU A 356 5.03 -18.30 29.08
CA LEU A 356 5.12 -18.53 27.64
C LEU A 356 5.86 -19.83 27.31
N ALA A 357 6.98 -20.10 28.01
CA ALA A 357 7.74 -21.35 27.85
C ALA A 357 6.91 -22.59 28.24
N GLU A 358 6.12 -22.50 29.32
CA GLU A 358 5.27 -23.60 29.79
C GLU A 358 4.06 -23.84 28.86
N VAL A 359 3.47 -22.79 28.29
CA VAL A 359 2.43 -22.91 27.26
C VAL A 359 2.98 -23.56 25.99
N ILE A 360 4.20 -23.20 25.59
CA ILE A 360 4.90 -23.79 24.43
C ILE A 360 5.22 -25.27 24.70
N ARG A 361 5.74 -25.60 25.89
CA ARG A 361 6.06 -26.98 26.30
C ARG A 361 4.81 -27.88 26.30
N LYS A 362 3.71 -27.42 26.90
CA LYS A 362 2.42 -28.14 26.93
C LYS A 362 1.75 -28.29 25.56
N ARG A 363 2.10 -27.44 24.59
CA ARG A 363 1.62 -27.53 23.21
C ARG A 363 2.48 -28.48 22.38
N TYR A 364 3.79 -28.51 22.64
CA TYR A 364 4.73 -29.46 22.04
C TYR A 364 4.47 -30.90 22.48
N GLU A 365 4.26 -31.15 23.78
CA GLU A 365 3.97 -32.48 24.34
C GLU A 365 2.62 -33.06 23.87
N ARG A 366 1.67 -32.20 23.50
CA ARG A 366 0.37 -32.61 22.91
C ARG A 366 0.47 -32.99 21.44
N HIS A 367 1.49 -32.52 20.73
CA HIS A 367 1.72 -32.83 19.31
C HIS A 367 2.64 -34.04 19.08
N THR A 368 3.46 -34.43 20.07
CA THR A 368 4.35 -35.60 19.97
C THR A 368 3.73 -36.91 20.47
N LYS A 369 2.53 -36.87 21.06
CA LYS A 369 1.78 -38.05 21.54
C LYS A 369 0.55 -38.41 20.69
N ARG A 370 0.41 -37.86 19.49
CA ARG A 370 -0.65 -38.22 18.52
C ARG A 370 -0.06 -38.76 17.24
#